data_AF-A0A7Z0RRH2-F1
#
_entry.id   AF-A0A7Z0RRH2-F1
#
_cell.length_a   1.000
_cell.length_b   1.000
_cell.length_c   1.000
_cell.angle_alpha   90.00
_cell.angle_beta   90.00
_cell.angle_gamma   90.00
#
_symmetry.space_group_name_H-M   'P 1'
#
loop_
_entity.id
_entity.type
_entity.pdbx_description
1 polymer ?
#
loop_
_entity_poly.entity_id
_entity_poly.type
_entity_poly.pdbx_seq_one_letter_code
_entity_poly.pdbx_strand_id
1 'polypeptide(L)'
;KDQSVNLNEEPKAEDSVENFGDLPTGTTASFKTPVDTSSAGDKPATVVVTYPDGTTDELEVTVKVVDNRTDADKNEPVGKDQSVNLNEA
;
A
#
# COMPACT_ATOMS: atom_id res chain seq x y z
N LYS A 1 2.91 -11.64 -8.03
CA LYS A 1 3.68 -11.15 -6.86
C LYS A 1 2.95 -9.98 -6.24
N ASP A 2 2.73 -10.01 -4.94
CA ASP A 2 2.07 -8.90 -4.23
C ASP A 2 3.10 -7.81 -3.91
N GLN A 3 2.80 -6.58 -4.32
CA GLN A 3 3.62 -5.40 -4.01
C GLN A 3 3.25 -4.89 -2.61
N SER A 4 4.24 -4.53 -1.80
CA SER A 4 4.03 -3.86 -0.51
C SER A 4 4.88 -2.61 -0.40
N VAL A 5 4.27 -1.52 0.08
CA VAL A 5 4.86 -0.18 0.20
C VAL A 5 4.50 0.44 1.55
N ASN A 6 5.31 1.36 2.06
CA ASN A 6 5.00 2.08 3.29
C ASN A 6 3.95 3.18 3.04
N LEU A 7 3.41 3.73 4.13
CA LEU A 7 2.53 4.90 4.06
C LEU A 7 3.18 6.05 3.26
N ASN A 8 2.40 6.61 2.35
CA ASN A 8 2.77 7.71 1.45
C ASN A 8 3.92 7.40 0.47
N GLU A 9 4.37 6.15 0.37
CA GLU A 9 5.25 5.74 -0.72
C GLU A 9 4.45 5.55 -2.01
N GLU A 10 5.09 5.85 -3.14
CA GLU A 10 4.50 5.67 -4.47
C GLU A 10 4.81 4.26 -4.99
N PRO A 11 3.81 3.39 -5.20
CA PRO A 11 4.02 2.06 -5.75
C PRO A 11 4.36 2.15 -7.24
N LYS A 12 5.17 1.20 -7.73
CA LYS A 12 5.44 1.06 -9.15
C LYS A 12 4.55 -0.03 -9.74
N ALA A 13 3.97 0.23 -10.90
CA ALA A 13 3.09 -0.74 -11.57
C ALA A 13 3.85 -1.99 -12.03
N GLU A 14 5.11 -1.81 -12.44
CA GLU A 14 6.03 -2.88 -12.87
C GLU A 14 6.26 -3.91 -11.76
N ASP A 15 6.38 -3.46 -10.50
CA ASP A 15 6.61 -4.31 -9.33
C ASP A 15 5.37 -5.17 -8.98
N SER A 16 4.20 -4.83 -9.53
CA SER A 16 2.96 -5.62 -9.39
C SER A 16 2.80 -6.70 -10.48
N VAL A 17 3.68 -6.77 -11.49
CA VAL A 17 3.62 -7.74 -12.58
C VAL A 17 4.75 -8.75 -12.42
N GLU A 18 4.41 -9.99 -12.08
CA GLU A 18 5.39 -11.01 -11.66
C GLU A 18 6.43 -11.35 -12.73
N ASN A 19 5.99 -11.43 -13.99
CA ASN A 19 6.80 -11.80 -15.14
C ASN A 19 7.18 -10.58 -16.00
N PHE A 20 7.18 -9.37 -15.44
CA PHE A 20 7.42 -8.14 -16.22
C PHE A 20 8.76 -8.19 -16.99
N GLY A 21 9.80 -8.77 -16.38
CA GLY A 21 11.11 -8.92 -17.00
C GLY A 21 11.17 -9.93 -18.16
N ASP A 22 10.18 -10.81 -18.28
CA ASP A 22 10.09 -11.80 -19.37
C ASP A 22 9.33 -11.24 -20.58
N LEU A 23 8.70 -10.07 -20.45
CA LEU A 23 7.94 -9.43 -21.51
C LEU A 23 8.87 -8.81 -22.57
N PRO A 24 8.37 -8.60 -23.81
CA PRO A 24 9.15 -7.97 -24.86
C PRO A 24 9.76 -6.63 -24.44
N THR A 25 10.98 -6.35 -24.88
CA THR A 25 11.64 -5.07 -24.58
C THR A 25 10.83 -3.90 -25.11
N GLY A 26 10.62 -2.88 -24.26
CA GLY A 26 9.77 -1.73 -24.56
C GLY A 26 8.35 -1.85 -24.01
N THR A 27 8.00 -2.99 -23.40
CA THR A 27 6.77 -3.10 -22.60
C THR A 27 6.83 -2.09 -21.44
N THR A 28 5.70 -1.42 -21.20
CA THR A 28 5.54 -0.47 -20.08
C THR A 28 4.34 -0.89 -19.22
N ALA A 29 4.38 -0.54 -17.93
CA ALA A 29 3.25 -0.73 -17.02
C ALA A 29 2.89 0.57 -16.31
N SER A 30 1.60 0.78 -16.11
CA SER A 30 1.07 1.93 -15.36
C SER A 30 -0.16 1.53 -14.58
N PHE A 31 -0.44 2.20 -13.46
CA PHE A 31 -1.73 2.05 -12.80
C PHE A 31 -2.80 2.85 -13.54
N LYS A 32 -3.96 2.22 -13.78
CA LYS A 32 -5.12 2.87 -14.42
C LYS A 32 -5.63 4.07 -13.62
N THR A 33 -5.51 3.97 -12.30
CA THR A 33 -5.81 5.04 -11.34
C THR A 33 -4.70 5.11 -10.29
N PRO A 34 -4.34 6.30 -9.77
CA PRO A 34 -3.38 6.41 -8.68
C PRO A 34 -3.80 5.57 -7.47
N VAL A 35 -2.84 4.87 -6.87
CA VAL A 35 -3.08 4.04 -5.67
C VAL A 35 -2.99 4.93 -4.44
N ASP A 36 -4.03 4.93 -3.61
CA ASP A 36 -4.03 5.66 -2.33
C ASP A 36 -3.17 4.93 -1.29
N THR A 37 -2.01 5.50 -0.97
CA THR A 37 -1.09 5.00 0.07
C THR A 37 -1.12 5.82 1.36
N SER A 38 -2.09 6.73 1.52
CA SER A 38 -2.24 7.54 2.74
C SER A 38 -2.78 6.76 3.95
N SER A 39 -3.29 5.55 3.72
CA SER A 39 -3.83 4.66 4.76
C SER A 39 -3.37 3.22 4.54
N ALA A 40 -3.06 2.54 5.64
CA ALA A 40 -2.62 1.15 5.63
C ALA A 40 -3.75 0.20 5.23
N GLY A 41 -3.38 -0.95 4.66
CA GLY A 41 -4.29 -2.00 4.24
C GLY A 41 -4.06 -2.43 2.79
N ASP A 42 -4.88 -3.38 2.35
CA ASP A 42 -4.86 -3.90 1.00
C ASP A 42 -5.65 -2.97 0.08
N LYS A 43 -5.00 -2.50 -0.99
CA LYS A 43 -5.55 -1.56 -1.97
C LYS A 43 -5.72 -2.28 -3.30
N PRO A 44 -6.94 -2.55 -3.77
CA PRO A 44 -7.14 -3.09 -5.12
C PRO A 44 -6.74 -2.04 -6.15
N ALA A 45 -6.04 -2.47 -7.19
CA ALA A 45 -5.59 -1.60 -8.27
C ALA A 45 -5.64 -2.35 -9.60
N THR A 46 -5.71 -1.58 -10.69
CA THR A 46 -5.62 -2.13 -12.05
C THR A 46 -4.33 -1.64 -12.68
N VAL A 47 -3.50 -2.57 -13.14
CA VAL A 47 -2.30 -2.29 -13.93
C VAL A 47 -2.64 -2.44 -15.40
N VAL A 48 -2.29 -1.44 -16.20
CA VAL A 48 -2.34 -1.48 -17.66
C VAL A 48 -0.92 -1.73 -18.15
N VAL A 49 -0.73 -2.89 -18.78
CA VAL A 49 0.51 -3.26 -19.47
C VAL A 49 0.35 -2.89 -20.94
N THR A 50 1.28 -2.09 -21.49
CA THR A 50 1.29 -1.71 -22.90
C THR A 50 2.52 -2.31 -23.56
N TYR A 51 2.30 -3.13 -24.59
CA TYR A 51 3.35 -3.81 -25.34
C TYR A 51 3.90 -2.94 -26.47
N PRO A 52 5.08 -3.25 -27.03
CA PRO A 52 5.69 -2.49 -28.12
C PRO A 52 4.85 -2.44 -29.41
N ASP A 53 3.98 -3.43 -29.63
CA ASP A 53 3.05 -3.47 -30.76
C ASP A 53 1.80 -2.57 -30.57
N GLY A 54 1.72 -1.91 -29.40
CA GLY A 54 0.61 -1.04 -29.02
C GLY A 54 -0.60 -1.78 -28.43
N THR A 55 -0.56 -3.11 -28.34
CA THR A 55 -1.60 -3.86 -27.63
C THR A 55 -1.48 -3.66 -26.12
N THR A 56 -2.58 -3.91 -25.41
CA THR A 56 -2.66 -3.70 -23.96
C THR A 56 -3.34 -4.84 -23.25
N ASP A 57 -2.85 -5.17 -22.05
CA ASP A 57 -3.52 -6.03 -21.08
C ASP A 57 -3.85 -5.25 -19.80
N GLU A 58 -5.00 -5.56 -19.20
CA GLU A 58 -5.38 -5.06 -17.88
C GLU A 58 -5.30 -6.19 -16.85
N LEU A 59 -4.59 -5.93 -15.76
CA LEU A 59 -4.38 -6.88 -14.67
C LEU A 59 -4.92 -6.29 -13.36
N GLU A 60 -5.81 -7.01 -12.70
CA GLU A 60 -6.24 -6.69 -11.34
C GLU A 60 -5.20 -7.19 -10.35
N VAL A 61 -4.69 -6.29 -9.51
CA VAL A 61 -3.66 -6.56 -8.51
C VAL A 61 -4.06 -5.96 -7.17
N THR A 62 -3.36 -6.39 -6.12
CA THR A 62 -3.49 -5.80 -4.79
C THR A 62 -2.15 -5.21 -4.36
N VAL A 63 -2.15 -3.94 -3.94
CA VAL A 63 -1.00 -3.27 -3.34
C VAL A 63 -1.22 -3.19 -1.84
N LYS A 64 -0.30 -3.76 -1.06
CA LYS A 64 -0.38 -3.75 0.41
C LYS A 64 0.36 -2.56 0.99
N VAL A 65 -0.38 -1.62 1.57
CA VAL A 65 0.19 -0.45 2.25
C VAL A 65 0.42 -0.79 3.72
N VAL A 66 1.65 -0.67 4.20
CA VAL A 66 2.04 -0.96 5.58
C VAL A 66 2.33 0.31 6.36
N ASP A 67 1.83 0.37 7.59
CA ASP A 67 2.21 1.40 8.56
C ASP A 67 3.20 0.79 9.56
N ASN A 68 4.48 1.08 9.37
CA ASN A 68 5.57 0.53 10.18
C ASN A 68 5.71 1.23 11.54
N ARG A 69 4.91 2.25 11.84
CA ARG A 69 4.90 2.90 13.15
C ARG A 69 4.40 1.94 14.21
N THR A 70 5.00 1.99 15.40
CA THR A 70 4.51 1.23 16.56
C THR A 70 3.21 1.83 17.08
N ASP A 71 2.47 1.09 17.90
CA ASP A 71 1.28 1.65 18.56
C ASP A 71 1.62 2.81 19.49
N ALA A 72 2.84 2.83 20.06
CA ALA A 72 3.32 3.96 20.85
C ALA A 72 3.54 5.20 19.98
N ASP A 73 4.07 5.06 18.76
CA ASP A 73 4.24 6.18 17.83
C ASP A 73 2.90 6.70 17.28
N LYS A 74 1.85 5.87 17.32
CA LYS A 74 0.50 6.22 16.85
C LYS A 74 -0.36 6.90 17.92
N ASN A 75 0.00 6.79 19.20
CA ASN A 75 -0.86 7.20 20.30
C ASN A 75 -0.07 7.97 21.37
N GLU A 76 -0.53 9.16 21.73
CA GLU A 76 -0.03 9.92 22.88
C GLU A 76 -1.05 9.88 24.03
N PRO A 77 -0.92 8.95 25.00
CA PRO A 77 -1.86 8.88 26.11
C PRO A 77 -1.65 10.07 27.05
N VAL A 78 -2.73 10.80 27.36
CA VAL A 78 -2.72 11.84 28.38
C VAL A 78 -3.10 11.24 29.72
N GLY A 79 -2.13 11.13 30.62
CA GLY A 79 -2.36 10.69 32.00
C GLY A 79 -3.31 11.65 32.74
N LYS A 80 -4.18 11.09 33.58
CA LYS A 80 -5.03 11.86 34.48
C LYS A 80 -4.77 11.40 35.91
N ASP A 81 -4.63 12.37 36.81
CA ASP A 81 -4.53 12.07 38.23
C ASP A 81 -5.82 11.39 38.71
N GLN A 82 -5.67 10.26 39.39
CA GLN A 82 -6.75 9.60 40.10
C GLN A 82 -6.56 9.80 41.61
N SER A 83 -7.60 10.29 42.25
CA SER A 83 -7.74 10.29 43.71
C SER A 83 -8.78 9.25 44.09
N VAL A 84 -8.44 8.37 45.04
CA VAL A 84 -9.35 7.37 45.60
C VAL A 84 -9.54 7.63 47.08
N ASN A 85 -10.75 7.36 47.59
CA ASN A 85 -11.03 7.48 49.01
C ASN A 85 -10.50 6.26 49.76
N LEU A 86 -9.86 6.49 50.91
CA LEU A 86 -9.51 5.40 51.82
C LEU A 86 -10.80 4.88 52.48
N ASN A 87 -11.17 3.63 52.21
CA ASN A 87 -12.35 2.90 52.73
C ASN A 87 -13.70 3.09 51.99
N GLU A 88 -13.72 3.08 50.66
CA GLU A 88 -14.97 2.80 49.93
C GLU A 88 -15.40 1.34 50.15
N ALA A 89 -16.62 1.15 50.67
CA ALA A 89 -17.28 -0.14 50.94
C ALA A 89 -18.51 -0.29 50.05
#